data_AF-A0A382MDS4-F1
#
_entry.id   AF-A0A382MDS4-F1
#
_cell.length_a   1.000
_cell.length_b   1.000
_cell.length_c   1.000
_cell.angle_alpha   90.00
_cell.angle_beta   90.00
_cell.angle_gamma   90.00
#
_symmetry.space_group_name_H-M   'P 1'
#
loop_
_entity.id
_entity.type
_entity.pdbx_description
1 polymer ?
#
loop_
_entity_poly.entity_id
_entity_poly.type
_entity_poly.pdbx_seq_one_letter_code
_entity_poly.pdbx_strand_id
1 'polypeptide(L)'
;MLHGKVLRSPYAHARIKSIDISKASSHPAVKCIITSDDLPLVEDTITELGETVINLKYLSDNILASDKALYKGHPVAAVAATDPYLAEEALNMIEVDYEILEPVLDVRQAMEPGAPVLHESLKKESMGKEGDHSQNVASHSQRKNGDLEAGFAAADVIVERDFSTATVHQ
;
A
#
# COMPACT_ATOMS: atom_id res chain seq x y z
N MET A 1 -26.23 3.17 -19.21
CA MET A 1 -24.79 3.06 -18.93
C MET A 1 -24.54 3.74 -17.59
N LEU A 2 -23.71 3.16 -16.72
CA LEU A 2 -23.30 3.81 -15.46
C LEU A 2 -21.85 4.24 -15.56
N HIS A 3 -21.49 5.27 -14.79
CA HIS A 3 -20.17 5.88 -14.75
C HIS A 3 -19.57 5.68 -13.37
N GLY A 4 -18.40 5.02 -13.34
CA GLY A 4 -17.62 4.78 -12.13
C GLY A 4 -16.64 5.91 -11.85
N LYS A 5 -16.56 6.37 -10.60
CA LYS A 5 -15.51 7.29 -10.10
C LYS A 5 -15.00 6.77 -8.76
N VAL A 6 -13.72 7.01 -8.47
CA VAL A 6 -13.05 6.51 -7.26
C VAL A 6 -12.66 7.70 -6.38
N LEU A 7 -13.13 7.70 -5.14
CA LEU A 7 -12.63 8.58 -4.09
C LEU A 7 -11.24 8.10 -3.68
N ARG A 8 -10.27 9.00 -3.70
CA ARG A 8 -8.88 8.68 -3.39
C ARG A 8 -8.42 9.50 -2.19
N SER A 9 -7.61 8.89 -1.33
CA SER A 9 -7.05 9.56 -0.17
C SER A 9 -6.12 10.70 -0.59
N PRO A 10 -6.25 11.89 0.02
CA PRO A 10 -5.33 13.00 -0.21
C PRO A 10 -4.02 12.85 0.60
N TYR A 11 -3.92 11.88 1.51
CA TYR A 11 -2.83 11.74 2.47
C TYR A 11 -1.86 10.62 2.08
N ALA A 12 -0.58 10.81 2.36
CA ALA A 12 0.46 9.80 2.14
C ALA A 12 0.44 8.69 3.19
N HIS A 13 0.04 9.00 4.43
CA HIS A 13 -0.16 8.03 5.49
C HIS A 13 -1.26 8.54 6.43
N ALA A 14 -2.36 7.81 6.54
CA ALA A 14 -3.44 8.16 7.46
C ALA A 14 -4.26 6.92 7.83
N ARG A 15 -4.75 6.87 9.07
CA ARG A 15 -5.73 5.88 9.49
C ARG A 15 -7.13 6.38 9.17
N ILE A 16 -7.93 5.51 8.56
CA ILE A 16 -9.34 5.79 8.26
C ILE A 16 -10.14 5.48 9.52
N LYS A 17 -10.75 6.50 10.11
CA LYS A 17 -11.58 6.36 11.31
C LYS A 17 -13.02 5.99 10.97
N SER A 18 -13.54 6.60 9.91
CA SER A 18 -14.88 6.32 9.40
C SER A 18 -15.03 6.83 7.96
N ILE A 19 -16.00 6.27 7.24
CA ILE A 19 -16.44 6.72 5.92
C ILE A 19 -17.96 6.91 6.00
N ASP A 20 -18.42 8.15 5.86
CA ASP A 20 -19.85 8.47 5.76
C ASP A 20 -20.24 8.68 4.29
N ILE A 21 -21.07 7.74 3.79
CA ILE A 21 -21.60 7.74 2.42
C ILE A 21 -23.05 8.21 2.34
N SER A 22 -23.66 8.65 3.46
CA SER A 22 -25.11 8.88 3.58
C SER A 22 -25.64 9.93 2.60
N LYS A 23 -24.94 11.07 2.47
CA LYS A 23 -25.29 12.14 1.55
C LYS A 23 -25.20 11.69 0.10
N ALA A 24 -24.08 11.08 -0.26
CA ALA A 24 -23.82 10.58 -1.61
C ALA A 24 -24.84 9.49 -2.02
N SER A 25 -25.13 8.55 -1.12
CA SER A 25 -26.08 7.45 -1.35
C SER A 25 -27.52 7.93 -1.53
N SER A 26 -27.87 9.09 -0.97
CA SER A 26 -29.20 9.69 -1.10
C SER A 26 -29.39 10.42 -2.43
N HIS A 27 -28.33 10.63 -3.22
CA HIS A 27 -28.40 11.35 -4.48
C HIS A 27 -29.10 10.50 -5.57
N PRO A 28 -30.18 10.97 -6.22
CA PRO A 28 -30.99 10.13 -7.14
C PRO A 28 -30.23 9.52 -8.32
N ALA A 29 -29.16 10.18 -8.77
CA ALA A 29 -28.31 9.70 -9.87
C ALA A 29 -27.32 8.61 -9.44
N VAL A 30 -27.01 8.50 -8.14
CA VAL A 30 -26.12 7.46 -7.60
C VAL A 30 -26.90 6.15 -7.50
N LYS A 31 -26.29 5.08 -8.00
CA LYS A 31 -26.90 3.73 -8.02
C LYS A 31 -26.21 2.77 -7.08
N CYS A 32 -24.93 2.99 -6.80
CA CYS A 32 -24.15 2.19 -5.87
C CYS A 32 -22.95 3.01 -5.40
N ILE A 33 -22.60 2.83 -4.14
CA ILE A 33 -21.32 3.24 -3.56
C ILE A 33 -20.76 1.99 -2.89
N ILE A 34 -19.48 1.72 -3.11
CA ILE A 34 -18.78 0.64 -2.42
C ILE A 34 -17.60 1.19 -1.61
N THR A 35 -17.37 0.59 -0.45
CA THR A 35 -16.17 0.78 0.38
C THR A 35 -15.44 -0.55 0.54
N SER A 36 -14.39 -0.59 1.36
CA SER A 36 -13.75 -1.84 1.77
C SER A 36 -14.72 -2.84 2.40
N ASP A 37 -15.80 -2.37 3.03
CA ASP A 37 -16.76 -3.22 3.75
C ASP A 37 -17.60 -4.09 2.80
N ASP A 38 -17.67 -3.69 1.53
CA ASP A 38 -18.34 -4.46 0.47
C ASP A 38 -17.42 -5.49 -0.19
N LEU A 39 -16.12 -5.47 0.13
CA LEU A 39 -15.16 -6.46 -0.36
C LEU A 39 -15.19 -7.72 0.55
N PRO A 40 -14.86 -8.90 0.02
CA PRO A 40 -14.73 -10.10 0.85
C PRO A 40 -13.75 -9.87 2.01
N LEU A 41 -14.06 -10.41 3.19
CA LEU A 41 -13.09 -10.47 4.27
C LEU A 41 -11.96 -11.40 3.86
N VAL A 42 -10.76 -10.84 3.73
CA VAL A 42 -9.57 -11.56 3.32
C VAL A 42 -8.63 -11.69 4.50
N GLU A 43 -8.16 -12.91 4.76
CA GLU A 43 -7.17 -13.15 5.80
C GLU A 43 -5.84 -12.49 5.46
N ASP A 44 -5.14 -12.05 6.51
CA ASP A 44 -3.78 -11.53 6.41
C ASP A 44 -2.78 -12.68 6.25
N THR A 45 -2.79 -13.27 5.06
CA THR A 45 -1.99 -14.45 4.72
C THR A 45 -1.31 -14.29 3.36
N ILE A 46 -0.11 -14.85 3.27
CA ILE A 46 0.66 -14.90 2.03
C ILE A 46 0.18 -16.12 1.23
N THR A 47 -0.21 -15.90 -0.02
CA THR A 47 -0.69 -16.95 -0.93
C THR A 47 0.01 -16.85 -2.28
N GLU A 48 0.28 -18.00 -2.90
CA GLU A 48 0.78 -18.10 -4.26
C GLU A 48 -0.41 -18.03 -5.25
N LEU A 49 -0.53 -16.92 -5.96
CA LEU A 49 -1.51 -16.68 -7.00
C LEU A 49 -0.86 -16.85 -8.38
N GLY A 50 -0.53 -18.10 -8.72
CA GLY A 50 0.11 -18.43 -10.00
C GLY A 50 1.52 -17.86 -10.11
N GLU A 51 1.69 -16.75 -10.84
CA GLU A 51 3.01 -16.15 -11.10
C GLU A 51 3.49 -15.21 -9.98
N THR A 52 2.67 -14.97 -8.94
CA THR A 52 3.01 -14.02 -7.88
C THR A 52 2.67 -14.56 -6.50
N VAL A 53 3.60 -14.38 -5.56
CA VAL A 53 3.36 -14.58 -4.13
C VAL A 53 2.96 -13.24 -3.53
N ILE A 54 1.75 -13.14 -2.97
CA ILE A 54 1.21 -11.87 -2.46
C ILE A 54 0.43 -12.09 -1.17
N ASN A 55 0.44 -11.08 -0.30
CA ASN A 55 -0.44 -11.02 0.84
C ASN A 55 -1.85 -10.62 0.38
N LEU A 56 -2.84 -11.49 0.64
CA LEU A 56 -4.19 -11.29 0.13
C LEU A 56 -4.90 -10.09 0.78
N LYS A 57 -4.65 -9.82 2.07
CA LYS A 57 -5.16 -8.63 2.76
C LYS A 57 -4.61 -7.34 2.13
N TYR A 58 -3.30 -7.28 1.87
CA TYR A 58 -2.68 -6.11 1.24
C TYR A 58 -3.20 -5.89 -0.19
N LEU A 59 -3.45 -6.97 -0.94
CA LEU A 59 -4.08 -6.89 -2.25
C LEU A 59 -5.49 -6.30 -2.16
N SER A 60 -6.30 -6.78 -1.21
CA SER A 60 -7.65 -6.26 -0.97
C SER A 60 -7.63 -4.78 -0.55
N ASP A 61 -6.74 -4.40 0.36
CA ASP A 61 -6.60 -3.02 0.82
C ASP A 61 -6.15 -2.07 -0.29
N ASN A 62 -5.38 -2.57 -1.26
CA ASN A 62 -4.98 -1.79 -2.43
C ASN A 62 -6.13 -1.58 -3.43
N ILE A 63 -7.20 -2.40 -3.38
CA ILE A 63 -8.42 -2.18 -4.18
C ILE A 63 -9.23 -1.03 -3.58
N LEU A 64 -9.54 -1.11 -2.29
CA LEU A 64 -10.15 -0.05 -1.47
C LEU A 64 -9.59 -0.15 -0.05
N ALA A 65 -8.98 0.94 0.42
CA ALA A 65 -8.35 1.01 1.73
C ALA A 65 -9.36 0.75 2.86
N SER A 66 -9.07 -0.21 3.72
CA SER A 66 -9.93 -0.56 4.86
C SER A 66 -9.53 0.15 6.16
N ASP A 67 -8.28 0.02 6.57
CA ASP A 67 -7.75 0.52 7.83
C ASP A 67 -6.90 1.78 7.65
N LYS A 68 -6.03 1.80 6.65
CA LYS A 68 -5.07 2.89 6.40
C LYS A 68 -4.96 3.26 4.93
N ALA A 69 -4.91 4.57 4.69
CA ALA A 69 -4.35 5.12 3.46
C ALA A 69 -2.82 5.12 3.56
N LEU A 70 -2.13 4.44 2.63
CA LEU A 70 -0.67 4.27 2.65
C LEU A 70 0.07 5.04 1.55
N TYR A 71 -0.66 5.76 0.70
CA TYR A 71 -0.10 6.67 -0.29
C TYR A 71 -1.14 7.69 -0.75
N LYS A 72 -0.67 8.85 -1.20
CA LYS A 72 -1.55 9.85 -1.82
C LYS A 72 -2.13 9.27 -3.10
N GLY A 73 -3.45 9.20 -3.18
CA GLY A 73 -4.15 8.56 -4.29
C GLY A 73 -4.69 7.15 -3.97
N HIS A 74 -4.46 6.62 -2.76
CA HIS A 74 -4.98 5.30 -2.35
C HIS A 74 -6.52 5.28 -2.48
N PRO A 75 -7.13 4.34 -3.23
CA PRO A 75 -8.59 4.24 -3.32
C PRO A 75 -9.24 4.01 -1.95
N VAL A 76 -10.38 4.67 -1.69
CA VAL A 76 -11.09 4.58 -0.39
C VAL A 76 -12.56 4.21 -0.58
N ALA A 77 -13.21 4.77 -1.59
CA ALA A 77 -14.56 4.41 -1.98
C ALA A 77 -14.72 4.52 -3.50
N ALA A 78 -15.71 3.86 -4.07
CA ALA A 78 -16.07 4.02 -5.47
C ALA A 78 -17.57 4.23 -5.65
N VAL A 79 -17.93 5.12 -6.57
CA VAL A 79 -19.32 5.50 -6.88
C VAL A 79 -19.66 5.08 -8.30
N ALA A 80 -20.85 4.52 -8.48
CA ALA A 80 -21.47 4.32 -9.79
C ALA A 80 -22.73 5.19 -9.91
N ALA A 81 -22.75 6.10 -10.89
CA ALA A 81 -23.89 6.99 -11.15
C ALA A 81 -24.34 6.98 -12.61
N THR A 82 -25.51 7.55 -12.90
CA THR A 82 -26.08 7.60 -14.27
C THR A 82 -25.42 8.63 -15.18
N ASP A 83 -24.59 9.51 -14.64
CA ASP A 83 -23.89 10.58 -15.35
C ASP A 83 -22.48 10.75 -14.77
N PRO A 84 -21.44 10.99 -15.60
CA PRO A 84 -20.06 11.07 -15.13
C PRO A 84 -19.76 12.30 -14.27
N TYR A 85 -20.46 13.43 -14.48
CA TYR A 85 -20.30 14.64 -13.66
C TYR A 85 -20.97 14.45 -12.31
N LEU A 86 -22.16 13.83 -12.28
CA LEU A 86 -22.84 13.50 -11.03
C LEU A 86 -22.09 12.43 -10.23
N ALA A 87 -21.39 11.50 -10.89
CA ALA A 87 -20.50 10.56 -10.20
C ALA A 87 -19.37 11.29 -9.47
N GLU A 88 -18.83 12.35 -10.06
CA GLU A 88 -17.76 13.16 -9.48
C GLU A 88 -18.27 14.06 -8.34
N GLU A 89 -19.44 14.67 -8.51
CA GLU A 89 -20.10 15.44 -7.46
C GLU A 89 -20.40 14.56 -6.24
N ALA A 90 -20.87 13.33 -6.45
CA ALA A 90 -21.14 12.38 -5.39
C ALA A 90 -19.89 12.01 -4.59
N LEU A 91 -18.69 12.00 -5.18
CA LEU A 91 -17.45 11.80 -4.42
C LEU A 91 -17.24 12.89 -3.38
N ASN A 92 -17.57 14.15 -3.70
CA ASN A 92 -17.45 15.27 -2.77
C ASN A 92 -18.48 15.23 -1.64
N MET A 93 -19.50 14.40 -1.75
CA MET A 93 -20.51 14.18 -0.71
C MET A 93 -20.12 13.07 0.28
N ILE A 94 -19.08 12.29 -0.03
CA ILE A 94 -18.54 11.27 0.88
C ILE A 94 -17.57 11.96 1.85
N GLU A 95 -17.82 11.78 3.15
CA GLU A 95 -16.97 12.31 4.20
C GLU A 95 -16.11 11.18 4.77
N VAL A 96 -14.79 11.38 4.81
CA VAL A 96 -13.87 10.41 5.37
C VAL A 96 -13.11 11.06 6.51
N ASP A 97 -13.23 10.49 7.71
CA ASP A 97 -12.47 10.92 8.87
C ASP A 97 -11.09 10.24 8.87
N TYR A 98 -10.05 11.06 8.90
CA TYR A 98 -8.66 10.60 8.86
C TYR A 98 -7.91 11.06 10.10
N GLU A 99 -7.22 10.12 10.73
CA GLU A 99 -6.09 10.44 11.61
C GLU A 99 -4.82 10.43 10.77
N ILE A 100 -4.26 11.61 10.51
CA ILE A 100 -3.03 11.75 9.72
C ILE A 100 -1.85 11.18 10.50
N LEU A 101 -1.04 10.34 9.85
CA LEU A 101 0.12 9.68 10.42
C LEU A 101 1.40 10.15 9.71
N GLU A 102 2.53 10.02 10.38
CA GLU A 102 3.83 10.37 9.80
C GLU A 102 4.13 9.43 8.62
N PRO A 103 4.30 9.94 7.39
CA PRO A 103 4.59 9.11 6.23
C PRO A 103 6.05 8.69 6.20
N VAL A 104 6.32 7.55 5.58
CA VAL A 104 7.68 7.09 5.27
C VAL A 104 7.89 7.19 3.77
N LEU A 105 8.80 8.07 3.35
CA LEU A 105 8.99 8.43 1.93
C LEU A 105 10.33 7.97 1.35
N ASP A 106 11.22 7.43 2.19
CA ASP A 106 12.52 6.91 1.80
C ASP A 106 12.71 5.49 2.34
N VAL A 107 13.22 4.60 1.48
CA VAL A 107 13.37 3.18 1.82
C VAL A 107 14.46 2.93 2.85
N ARG A 108 15.52 3.75 2.90
CA ARG A 108 16.58 3.60 3.91
C ARG A 108 16.06 4.05 5.27
N GLN A 109 15.39 5.19 5.32
CA GLN A 109 14.72 5.66 6.54
C GLN A 109 13.67 4.67 7.04
N ALA A 110 12.95 3.99 6.15
CA ALA A 110 11.98 2.97 6.50
C ALA A 110 12.59 1.79 7.29
N MET A 111 13.88 1.51 7.07
CA MET A 111 14.62 0.41 7.69
C MET A 111 15.21 0.77 9.05
N GLU A 112 15.24 2.06 9.41
CA GLU A 112 15.86 2.51 10.65
C GLU A 112 15.01 2.12 11.88
N PRO A 113 15.63 1.82 13.03
CA PRO A 113 14.92 1.58 14.28
C PRO A 113 14.01 2.77 14.64
N GLY A 114 12.73 2.49 14.92
CA GLY A 114 11.76 3.51 15.30
C GLY A 114 11.07 4.24 14.14
N ALA A 115 11.35 3.86 12.88
CA ALA A 115 10.58 4.33 11.74
C ALA A 115 9.08 4.00 11.90
N PRO A 116 8.16 4.88 11.44
CA PRO A 116 6.73 4.56 11.43
C PRO A 116 6.45 3.24 10.73
N VAL A 117 5.70 2.34 11.39
CA VAL A 117 5.36 1.03 10.84
C VAL A 117 4.16 1.15 9.93
N LEU A 118 4.34 0.81 8.64
CA LEU A 118 3.28 0.88 7.63
C LEU A 118 2.29 -0.28 7.74
N HIS A 119 2.78 -1.49 7.99
CA HIS A 119 1.97 -2.71 8.08
C HIS A 119 2.27 -3.43 9.39
N GLU A 120 1.34 -3.42 10.34
CA GLU A 120 1.56 -3.95 11.70
C GLU A 120 1.78 -5.46 11.75
N SER A 121 1.24 -6.19 10.78
CA SER A 121 1.42 -7.63 10.61
C SER A 121 2.66 -7.99 9.80
N LEU A 122 3.30 -7.03 9.12
CA LEU A 122 4.48 -7.30 8.31
C LEU A 122 5.66 -7.63 9.19
N LYS A 123 6.10 -8.89 9.14
CA LYS A 123 7.34 -9.37 9.74
C LYS A 123 8.33 -9.68 8.63
N LYS A 124 9.57 -9.23 8.82
CA LYS A 124 10.65 -9.49 7.87
C LYS A 124 10.91 -10.98 7.76
N GLU A 125 10.79 -11.52 6.56
CA GLU A 125 11.35 -12.83 6.26
C GLU A 125 12.82 -12.67 5.85
N SER A 126 13.75 -13.29 6.58
CA SER A 126 15.18 -13.23 6.30
C SER A 126 15.73 -14.64 6.17
N MET A 127 16.12 -15.02 4.95
CA MET A 127 16.74 -16.32 4.66
C MET A 127 15.89 -17.51 5.18
N GLY A 128 14.56 -17.46 4.98
CA GLY A 128 13.62 -18.50 5.42
C GLY A 128 13.29 -18.49 6.92
N LYS A 129 13.67 -17.43 7.64
CA LYS A 129 13.29 -17.20 9.05
C LYS A 129 12.48 -15.94 9.16
N GLU A 130 11.34 -16.03 9.83
CA GLU A 130 10.51 -14.87 10.15
C GLU A 130 11.10 -14.12 11.35
N GLY A 131 11.05 -12.78 11.31
CA GLY A 131 11.47 -11.93 12.42
C GLY A 131 10.41 -11.80 13.52
N ASP A 132 10.85 -11.32 14.68
CA ASP A 132 10.00 -11.26 15.88
C ASP A 132 9.19 -9.97 16.04
N HIS A 133 9.44 -8.95 15.21
CA HIS A 133 8.78 -7.65 15.30
C HIS A 133 8.43 -7.10 13.93
N SER A 134 7.42 -6.23 13.92
CA SER A 134 6.97 -5.55 12.73
C SER A 134 7.94 -4.43 12.33
N GLN A 135 8.25 -4.35 11.04
CA GLN A 135 9.17 -3.40 10.45
C GLN A 135 8.84 -3.20 8.97
N ASN A 136 9.39 -2.17 8.33
CA ASN A 136 9.08 -1.88 6.92
C ASN A 136 9.89 -2.71 5.90
N VAL A 137 10.62 -3.74 6.35
CA VAL A 137 11.34 -4.67 5.48
C VAL A 137 10.51 -5.94 5.31
N ALA A 138 9.98 -6.17 4.11
CA ALA A 138 9.18 -7.35 3.82
C ALA A 138 10.03 -8.63 3.75
N SER A 139 11.12 -8.60 2.98
CA SER A 139 11.98 -9.75 2.79
C SER A 139 13.46 -9.36 2.69
N HIS A 140 14.32 -10.31 3.06
CA HIS A 140 15.76 -10.24 2.90
C HIS A 140 16.27 -11.56 2.33
N SER A 141 16.81 -11.45 1.12
CA SER A 141 17.43 -12.57 0.41
C SER A 141 18.87 -12.21 0.06
N GLN A 142 19.77 -13.16 0.27
CA GLN A 142 21.17 -13.01 -0.09
C GLN A 142 21.54 -14.04 -1.15
N ARG A 143 22.10 -13.58 -2.27
CA ARG A 143 22.73 -14.43 -3.27
C ARG A 143 24.23 -14.18 -3.26
N LYS A 144 25.01 -15.23 -3.06
CA LYS A 144 26.47 -15.21 -3.17
C LYS A 144 26.88 -16.12 -4.31
N ASN A 145 27.90 -15.71 -5.07
CA ASN A 145 28.48 -16.53 -6.12
C ASN A 145 30.00 -16.43 -6.05
N GLY A 146 30.68 -17.58 -5.99
CA GLY A 146 32.11 -17.66 -5.77
C GLY A 146 32.55 -17.33 -4.33
N ASP A 147 33.87 -17.21 -4.15
CA ASP A 147 34.51 -16.81 -2.89
C ASP A 147 34.79 -15.30 -2.91
N LEU A 148 33.90 -14.54 -2.28
CA LEU A 148 34.02 -13.08 -2.21
C LEU A 148 35.23 -12.65 -1.38
N GLU A 149 35.54 -13.34 -0.28
CA GLU A 149 36.64 -12.98 0.60
C GLU A 149 37.98 -13.15 -0.11
N ALA A 150 38.18 -14.29 -0.78
CA ALA A 150 39.38 -14.51 -1.59
C ALA A 150 39.50 -13.51 -2.75
N GLY A 151 38.37 -13.19 -3.42
CA GLY A 151 38.33 -12.21 -4.49
C GLY A 151 38.75 -10.80 -4.05
N PHE A 152 38.24 -10.33 -2.90
CA PHE A 152 38.63 -9.04 -2.32
C PHE A 152 40.08 -9.04 -1.82
N ALA A 153 40.55 -10.12 -1.20
CA ALA A 153 41.92 -10.21 -0.69
C ALA A 153 42.99 -10.22 -1.80
N ALA A 154 42.66 -10.77 -2.98
CA ALA A 154 43.56 -10.83 -4.12
C ALA A 154 43.54 -9.57 -5.01
N ALA A 155 42.65 -8.62 -4.74
CA ALA A 155 42.49 -7.43 -5.59
C ALA A 155 43.60 -6.39 -5.35
N ASP A 156 44.22 -5.92 -6.42
CA ASP A 156 45.20 -4.82 -6.35
C ASP A 156 44.53 -3.48 -5.96
N VAL A 157 43.26 -3.30 -6.34
CA VAL A 157 42.46 -2.10 -6.08
C VAL A 157 41.01 -2.50 -5.79
N ILE A 158 40.43 -1.91 -4.73
CA ILE A 158 39.02 -2.04 -4.38
C ILE A 158 38.37 -0.66 -4.57
N VAL A 159 37.26 -0.60 -5.31
CA VAL A 159 36.47 0.61 -5.51
C VAL A 159 35.05 0.36 -5.03
N GLU A 160 34.60 1.19 -4.09
CA GLU A 160 33.24 1.17 -3.56
C GLU A 160 32.50 2.45 -3.96
N ARG A 161 31.25 2.29 -4.41
CA ARG A 161 30.37 3.40 -4.78
C ARG A 161 28.92 3.04 -4.50
N ASP A 162 28.16 4.03 -4.07
CA ASP A 162 26.71 3.96 -3.98
C ASP A 162 26.07 4.52 -5.25
N PHE A 163 25.07 3.82 -5.77
CA PHE A 163 24.27 4.26 -6.91
C PHE A 163 22.79 4.25 -6.52
N SER A 164 22.05 5.25 -6.98
CA SER A 164 20.59 5.31 -6.86
C SER A 164 19.97 5.56 -8.24
N THR A 165 18.84 4.93 -8.50
CA THR A 165 18.05 5.10 -9.71
C THR A 165 16.74 5.79 -9.35
N ALA A 166 16.34 6.79 -10.14
CA ALA A 166 15.06 7.45 -9.92
C ALA A 166 13.88 6.50 -10.19
N THR A 167 12.81 6.65 -9.41
CA THR A 167 11.52 6.04 -9.74
C THR A 167 11.00 6.64 -11.05
N VAL A 168 10.67 5.79 -12.01
CA VAL A 168 10.12 6.19 -13.31
C VAL A 168 8.78 5.50 -13.53
N HIS A 169 7.90 6.14 -14.30
CA HIS A 169 6.61 5.58 -14.72
C HIS A 169 6.59 5.44 -16.25
N GLN A 170 5.96 4.38 -16.76
CA GLN A 170 5.80 4.10 -18.19
C GLN A 170 4.87 5.10 -18.89
#